data_AF-A0A3A4XM71-F1
#
_entry.id   AF-A0A3A4XM71-F1
#
_cell.length_a   1.000
_cell.length_b   1.000
_cell.length_c   1.000
_cell.angle_alpha   90.00
_cell.angle_beta   90.00
_cell.angle_gamma   90.00
#
_symmetry.space_group_name_H-M   'P 1'
#
loop_
_entity.id
_entity.type
_entity.pdbx_description
1 polymer ?
#
loop_
_entity_poly.entity_id
_entity_poly.type
_entity_poly.pdbx_seq_one_letter_code
_entity_poly.pdbx_strand_id
1 'polypeptide(L)'
;MIYFDSKHLSHKLGINKAKWKRWSREFLPPDPLGGLQSGVARQFNVKEAFKVYLGGYLVSELKFTIPDALQILADLSTWLKLNGFFSIQSQPRNHLSQQDQRHHIYIYRPSKKSFAYCIRTIMSLLSIDNHLKQEIFSEAVISTEADLIASGEVKSAQLLAITVLYQDFLRRIGIG
;
A
#
# COMPACT_ATOMS: atom_id res chain seq x y z
N MET A 1 -12.28 18.02 -3.59
CA MET A 1 -11.17 17.05 -3.74
C MET A 1 -9.93 17.72 -3.20
N ILE A 2 -9.27 17.13 -2.20
CA ILE A 2 -8.09 17.72 -1.55
C ILE A 2 -6.85 17.33 -2.36
N TYR A 3 -6.05 18.33 -2.70
CA TYR A 3 -4.77 18.15 -3.38
C TYR A 3 -3.63 18.57 -2.47
N PHE A 4 -2.51 17.89 -2.59
CA PHE A 4 -1.30 18.13 -1.83
C PHE A 4 -0.15 18.44 -2.78
N ASP A 5 0.76 19.29 -2.35
CA ASP A 5 2.03 19.47 -3.05
C ASP A 5 3.14 18.58 -2.44
N SER A 6 4.26 18.48 -3.16
CA SER A 6 5.42 17.70 -2.68
C SER A 6 5.99 18.23 -1.35
N LYS A 7 5.94 19.53 -1.08
CA LYS A 7 6.50 20.14 0.14
C LYS A 7 5.69 19.69 1.35
N HIS A 8 4.37 19.76 1.25
CA HIS A 8 3.42 19.32 2.26
C HIS A 8 3.60 17.83 2.58
N LEU A 9 3.56 16.97 1.55
CA LEU A 9 3.67 15.52 1.73
C LEU A 9 5.02 15.10 2.32
N SER A 10 6.11 15.68 1.81
CA SER A 10 7.46 15.41 2.34
C SER A 10 7.56 15.77 3.83
N HIS A 11 7.03 16.93 4.21
CA HIS A 11 7.07 17.39 5.60
C HIS A 11 6.19 16.51 6.51
N LYS A 12 4.92 16.29 6.15
CA LYS A 12 3.96 15.52 6.96
C LYS A 12 4.35 14.05 7.12
N LEU A 13 4.92 13.45 6.09
CA LEU A 13 5.33 12.05 6.11
C LEU A 13 6.74 11.84 6.67
N GLY A 14 7.49 12.92 6.95
CA GLY A 14 8.89 12.83 7.38
C GLY A 14 9.83 12.27 6.30
N ILE A 15 9.48 12.44 5.02
CA ILE A 15 10.25 11.95 3.89
C ILE A 15 11.08 13.10 3.31
N ASN A 16 12.36 12.87 3.06
CA ASN A 16 13.20 13.87 2.38
C ASN A 16 12.56 14.30 1.04
N LYS A 17 12.50 15.61 0.78
CA LYS A 17 11.82 16.16 -0.41
C LYS A 17 12.39 15.67 -1.73
N ALA A 18 13.70 15.48 -1.84
CA ALA A 18 14.32 14.92 -3.05
C ALA A 18 13.96 13.45 -3.23
N LYS A 19 13.91 12.69 -2.13
CA LYS A 19 13.45 11.28 -2.12
C LYS A 19 11.98 11.16 -2.55
N TRP A 20 11.09 12.00 -2.01
CA TRP A 20 9.69 12.08 -2.43
C TRP A 20 9.55 12.39 -3.93
N LYS A 21 10.24 13.43 -4.40
CA LYS A 21 10.23 13.81 -5.82
C LYS A 21 10.73 12.68 -6.71
N ARG A 22 11.78 11.97 -6.31
CA ARG A 22 12.28 10.79 -7.04
C ARG A 22 11.18 9.73 -7.13
N TRP A 23 10.63 9.30 -5.99
CA TRP A 23 9.57 8.29 -5.96
C TRP A 23 8.34 8.69 -6.77
N SER A 24 7.94 9.96 -6.73
CA SER A 24 6.84 10.45 -7.55
C SER A 24 7.08 10.28 -9.05
N ARG A 25 8.33 10.40 -9.53
CA ARG A 25 8.67 10.20 -10.95
C ARG A 25 8.67 8.72 -11.33
N GLU A 26 9.05 7.84 -10.41
CA GLU A 26 9.12 6.39 -10.65
C GLU A 26 7.72 5.75 -10.63
N PHE A 27 6.86 6.13 -9.67
CA PHE A 27 5.60 5.41 -9.38
C PHE A 27 4.35 6.03 -10.01
N LEU A 28 4.45 7.23 -10.56
CA LEU A 28 3.36 7.90 -11.25
C LEU A 28 3.76 8.20 -12.70
N PRO A 29 2.78 8.27 -13.63
CA PRO A 29 3.06 8.78 -14.97
C PRO A 29 3.59 10.23 -14.90
N PRO A 30 4.21 10.72 -15.99
CA PRO A 30 4.56 12.12 -16.13
C PRO A 30 3.40 13.04 -15.75
N ASP A 31 3.72 14.17 -15.13
CA ASP A 31 2.71 15.15 -14.73
C ASP A 31 1.98 15.69 -15.98
N PRO A 32 0.66 15.52 -16.10
CA PRO A 32 -0.09 16.00 -17.26
C PRO A 32 0.00 17.51 -17.47
N LEU A 33 0.27 18.29 -16.41
CA LEU A 33 0.42 19.75 -16.50
C LEU A 33 1.87 20.18 -16.68
N GLY A 34 2.83 19.32 -16.32
CA GLY A 34 4.26 19.64 -16.34
C GLY A 34 4.84 19.90 -17.73
N GLY A 35 4.18 19.43 -18.79
CA GLY A 35 4.55 19.70 -20.18
C GLY A 35 3.84 20.91 -20.82
N LEU A 36 2.75 21.40 -20.21
CA LEU A 36 1.93 22.49 -20.75
C LEU A 36 2.32 23.85 -20.16
N GLN A 37 2.80 23.88 -18.91
CA GLN A 37 3.24 25.10 -18.23
C GLN A 37 4.51 24.83 -17.42
N SER A 38 5.62 25.41 -17.87
CA SER A 38 6.87 25.39 -17.11
C SER A 38 6.68 26.08 -15.76
N GLY A 39 7.08 25.42 -14.67
CA GLY A 39 7.06 25.97 -13.31
C GLY A 39 5.89 25.55 -12.42
N VAL A 40 4.89 24.83 -12.93
CA VAL A 40 3.79 24.31 -12.09
C VAL A 40 4.26 23.10 -11.29
N ALA A 41 4.10 23.15 -9.97
CA ALA A 41 4.43 22.04 -9.10
C ALA A 41 3.32 20.98 -9.13
N ARG A 42 3.70 19.71 -9.34
CA ARG A 42 2.79 18.56 -9.29
C ARG A 42 1.92 18.58 -8.05
N GLN A 43 0.62 18.51 -8.28
CA GLN A 43 -0.40 18.28 -7.25
C GLN A 43 -0.74 16.79 -7.20
N PHE A 44 -0.96 16.28 -6.00
CA PHE A 44 -1.29 14.89 -5.74
C PHE A 44 -2.66 14.81 -5.11
N ASN A 45 -3.56 14.01 -5.67
CA ASN A 45 -4.71 13.56 -4.88
C ASN A 45 -4.29 12.45 -3.89
N VAL A 46 -5.20 12.08 -2.97
CA VAL A 46 -4.92 11.08 -1.92
C VAL A 46 -4.46 9.74 -2.51
N LYS A 47 -5.10 9.26 -3.57
CA LYS A 47 -4.74 8.02 -4.27
C LYS A 47 -3.31 8.08 -4.82
N GLU A 48 -2.96 9.15 -5.52
CA GLU A 48 -1.62 9.32 -6.09
C GLU A 48 -0.56 9.44 -5.02
N ALA A 49 -0.82 10.24 -3.98
CA ALA A 49 0.06 10.39 -2.84
C ALA A 49 0.28 9.05 -2.13
N PHE A 50 -0.78 8.27 -1.90
CA PHE A 50 -0.65 6.96 -1.27
C PHE A 50 0.10 5.97 -2.15
N LYS A 51 -0.14 5.96 -3.46
CA LYS A 51 0.61 5.10 -4.40
C LYS A 51 2.11 5.38 -4.34
N VAL A 52 2.51 6.66 -4.32
CA VAL A 52 3.93 7.05 -4.18
C VAL A 52 4.49 6.65 -2.82
N TYR A 53 3.73 6.89 -1.75
CA TYR A 53 4.12 6.53 -0.39
C TYR A 53 4.31 5.02 -0.24
N LEU A 54 3.36 4.21 -0.71
CA LEU A 54 3.41 2.76 -0.68
C LEU A 54 4.59 2.22 -1.50
N GLY A 55 4.78 2.69 -2.74
CA GLY A 55 5.95 2.31 -3.55
C GLY A 55 7.27 2.67 -2.85
N GLY A 56 7.34 3.83 -2.22
CA GLY A 56 8.47 4.25 -1.41
C GLY A 56 8.70 3.35 -0.18
N TYR A 57 7.64 2.94 0.50
CA TYR A 57 7.69 2.02 1.64
C TYR A 57 8.23 0.64 1.22
N LEU A 58 7.74 0.09 0.12
CA LEU A 58 8.24 -1.17 -0.45
C LEU A 58 9.76 -1.12 -0.69
N VAL A 59 10.27 0.00 -1.22
CA VAL A 59 11.69 0.16 -1.52
C VAL A 59 12.53 0.42 -0.27
N SER A 60 12.08 1.32 0.61
CA SER A 60 12.91 1.77 1.73
C SER A 60 12.82 0.90 2.97
N GLU A 61 11.64 0.36 3.27
CA GLU A 61 11.41 -0.46 4.46
C GLU A 61 11.50 -1.95 4.13
N LEU A 62 10.78 -2.41 3.09
CA LEU A 62 10.77 -3.83 2.69
C LEU A 62 11.92 -4.22 1.74
N LYS A 63 12.81 -3.27 1.42
CA LYS A 63 14.05 -3.45 0.64
C LYS A 63 13.85 -4.01 -0.78
N PHE A 64 12.68 -3.84 -1.38
CA PHE A 64 12.46 -4.17 -2.78
C PHE A 64 13.20 -3.19 -3.69
N THR A 65 13.59 -3.65 -4.89
CA THR A 65 14.08 -2.74 -5.93
C THR A 65 12.94 -1.87 -6.48
N ILE A 66 13.24 -0.78 -7.20
CA ILE A 66 12.18 0.02 -7.85
C ILE A 66 11.38 -0.82 -8.86
N PRO A 67 12.01 -1.64 -9.74
CA PRO A 67 11.27 -2.56 -10.61
C PRO A 67 10.38 -3.54 -9.85
N ASP A 68 10.88 -4.11 -8.74
CA ASP A 68 10.11 -5.03 -7.90
C ASP A 68 8.87 -4.32 -7.31
N ALA A 69 9.05 -3.12 -6.76
CA ALA A 69 7.95 -2.33 -6.19
C ALA A 69 6.92 -1.95 -7.25
N LEU A 70 7.34 -1.64 -8.48
CA LEU A 70 6.42 -1.37 -9.61
C LEU A 70 5.60 -2.61 -9.97
N GLN A 71 6.22 -3.78 -10.05
CA GLN A 71 5.53 -5.04 -10.30
C GLN A 71 4.53 -5.35 -9.19
N ILE A 72 4.95 -5.24 -7.92
CA ILE A 72 4.08 -5.47 -6.76
C ILE A 72 2.85 -4.54 -6.78
N LEU A 73 3.06 -3.25 -7.06
CA LEU A 73 1.95 -2.30 -7.16
C LEU A 73 1.02 -2.58 -8.34
N ALA A 74 1.54 -3.11 -9.44
CA ALA A 74 0.74 -3.47 -10.61
C ALA A 74 -0.14 -4.70 -10.32
N ASP A 75 0.46 -5.77 -9.79
CA ASP A 75 -0.20 -7.03 -9.44
C ASP A 75 -1.30 -6.80 -8.41
N LEU A 76 -1.01 -6.01 -7.36
CA LEU A 76 -1.98 -5.71 -6.30
C LEU A 76 -3.00 -4.64 -6.69
N SER A 77 -2.87 -3.98 -7.85
CA SER A 77 -3.63 -2.75 -8.13
C SER A 77 -5.14 -2.93 -8.13
N THR A 78 -5.64 -4.07 -8.65
CA THR A 78 -7.06 -4.38 -8.69
C THR A 78 -7.59 -4.60 -7.28
N TRP A 79 -6.89 -5.41 -6.48
CA TRP A 79 -7.27 -5.69 -5.09
C TRP A 79 -7.24 -4.42 -4.23
N LEU A 80 -6.20 -3.58 -4.37
CA LEU A 80 -6.08 -2.31 -3.63
C LEU A 80 -7.20 -1.32 -3.98
N LYS A 81 -7.67 -1.29 -5.23
CA LYS A 81 -8.82 -0.45 -5.64
C LYS A 81 -10.12 -0.95 -5.03
N LEU A 82 -10.37 -2.26 -5.09
CA LEU A 82 -11.61 -2.87 -4.57
C LEU A 82 -11.73 -2.69 -3.05
N ASN A 83 -10.61 -2.68 -2.33
CA ASN A 83 -10.57 -2.46 -0.88
C ASN A 83 -10.36 -0.98 -0.49
N GLY A 84 -10.56 -0.04 -1.42
CA GLY A 84 -10.60 1.39 -1.12
C GLY A 84 -9.24 2.09 -0.94
N PHE A 85 -8.13 1.37 -0.90
CA PHE A 85 -6.78 1.95 -0.73
C PHE A 85 -6.38 2.92 -1.85
N PHE A 86 -6.87 2.70 -3.07
CA PHE A 86 -6.68 3.59 -4.22
C PHE A 86 -7.93 4.40 -4.58
N SER A 87 -8.73 4.76 -3.57
CA SER A 87 -9.84 5.70 -3.72
C SER A 87 -9.36 7.15 -3.81
N ILE A 88 -10.03 7.93 -4.66
CA ILE A 88 -9.83 9.39 -4.74
C ILE A 88 -10.38 10.10 -3.50
N GLN A 89 -11.42 9.53 -2.89
CA GLN A 89 -12.04 10.05 -1.68
C GLN A 89 -11.33 9.40 -0.48
N SER A 90 -10.93 10.22 0.50
CA SER A 90 -10.30 9.77 1.75
C SER A 90 -11.24 8.95 2.63
N GLN A 91 -12.54 8.96 2.34
CA GLN A 91 -13.52 8.07 2.95
C GLN A 91 -14.53 7.58 1.91
N PRO A 92 -14.91 6.30 1.90
CA PRO A 92 -16.08 5.85 1.16
C PRO A 92 -17.35 6.39 1.84
N ARG A 93 -18.23 7.01 1.04
CA ARG A 93 -19.65 7.08 1.40
C ARG A 93 -20.17 5.65 1.49
N ASN A 94 -20.54 5.23 2.69
CA ASN A 94 -21.34 4.04 3.01
C ASN A 94 -20.74 2.68 2.66
N HIS A 95 -19.97 2.10 3.58
CA HIS A 95 -20.10 0.68 3.96
C HIS A 95 -19.69 0.54 5.44
N LEU A 96 -20.69 0.51 6.31
CA LEU A 96 -20.63 0.46 7.79
C LEU A 96 -19.92 -0.78 8.40
N SER A 97 -19.00 -1.43 7.69
CA SER A 97 -18.36 -2.67 8.16
C SER A 97 -16.92 -2.93 7.72
N GLN A 98 -16.33 -2.12 6.83
CA GLN A 98 -14.94 -2.31 6.39
C GLN A 98 -13.89 -1.51 7.17
N GLN A 99 -14.30 -0.51 7.97
CA GLN A 99 -13.37 0.38 8.67
C GLN A 99 -12.50 -0.32 9.74
N ASP A 100 -12.92 -1.48 10.24
CA ASP A 100 -12.14 -2.29 11.19
C ASP A 100 -11.44 -3.50 10.57
N GLN A 101 -11.65 -3.77 9.28
CA GLN A 101 -11.01 -4.91 8.62
C GLN A 101 -9.53 -4.63 8.40
N ARG A 102 -8.69 -5.36 9.13
CA ARG A 102 -7.24 -5.30 8.98
C ARG A 102 -6.82 -6.27 7.90
N HIS A 103 -6.07 -5.76 6.94
CA HIS A 103 -5.50 -6.56 5.86
C HIS A 103 -3.99 -6.66 6.02
N HIS A 104 -3.50 -7.88 5.91
CA HIS A 104 -2.09 -8.24 5.87
C HIS A 104 -1.78 -8.85 4.51
N ILE A 105 -0.80 -8.30 3.80
CA ILE A 105 -0.34 -8.82 2.52
C ILE A 105 1.03 -9.46 2.74
N TYR A 106 1.11 -10.76 2.54
CA TYR A 106 2.34 -11.52 2.52
C TYR A 106 2.85 -11.56 1.09
N ILE A 107 4.03 -10.99 0.85
CA ILE A 107 4.67 -10.90 -0.45
C ILE A 107 5.78 -11.93 -0.49
N TYR A 108 5.69 -12.89 -1.41
CA TYR A 108 6.71 -13.91 -1.62
C TYR A 108 7.09 -14.03 -3.09
N ARG A 109 8.25 -14.65 -3.32
CA ARG A 109 8.90 -14.76 -4.63
C ARG A 109 9.10 -16.24 -4.99
N PRO A 110 8.07 -16.91 -5.53
CA PRO A 110 8.15 -18.35 -5.84
C PRO A 110 9.19 -18.66 -6.92
N SER A 111 9.47 -17.69 -7.81
CA SER A 111 10.56 -17.77 -8.78
C SER A 111 11.34 -16.47 -8.82
N LYS A 112 12.56 -16.47 -9.36
CA LYS A 112 13.38 -15.25 -9.49
C LYS A 112 12.68 -14.10 -10.25
N LYS A 113 11.66 -14.39 -11.07
CA LYS A 113 11.01 -13.41 -11.97
C LYS A 113 9.58 -13.06 -11.57
N SER A 114 8.97 -13.76 -10.63
CA SER A 114 7.55 -13.57 -10.29
C SER A 114 7.35 -13.36 -8.80
N PHE A 115 6.36 -12.53 -8.48
CA PHE A 115 5.83 -12.39 -7.14
C PHE A 115 4.48 -13.10 -7.05
N ALA A 116 4.17 -13.53 -5.83
CA ALA A 116 2.88 -14.03 -5.46
C ALA A 116 2.51 -13.51 -4.07
N TYR A 117 1.22 -13.52 -3.78
CA TYR A 117 0.67 -12.78 -2.65
C TYR A 117 -0.38 -13.62 -1.95
N CYS A 118 -0.27 -13.71 -0.63
CA CYS A 118 -1.34 -14.18 0.24
C CYS A 118 -1.86 -12.97 1.01
N ILE A 119 -3.16 -12.75 0.96
CA ILE A 119 -3.83 -11.63 1.61
C ILE A 119 -4.74 -12.19 2.68
N ARG A 120 -4.46 -11.82 3.94
CA ARG A 120 -5.29 -12.18 5.08
C ARG A 120 -6.12 -10.99 5.50
N THR A 121 -7.43 -11.17 5.56
CA THR A 121 -8.38 -10.19 6.09
C THR A 121 -8.82 -10.64 7.47
N ILE A 122 -8.39 -9.93 8.50
CA ILE A 122 -8.72 -10.28 9.89
C ILE A 122 -10.21 -10.00 10.12
N MET A 123 -10.95 -11.05 10.43
CA MET A 123 -12.38 -11.02 10.70
C MET A 123 -12.67 -10.85 12.19
N SER A 124 -11.87 -11.47 13.05
CA SER A 124 -12.00 -11.31 14.50
C SER A 124 -10.68 -11.61 15.22
N LEU A 125 -10.58 -11.08 16.45
CA LEU A 125 -9.48 -11.29 17.36
C LEU A 125 -10.06 -11.81 18.68
N LEU A 126 -9.75 -13.06 19.01
CA LEU A 126 -10.17 -13.69 20.27
C LEU A 126 -8.99 -13.67 21.23
N SER A 127 -9.19 -13.14 22.45
CA SER A 127 -8.23 -13.32 23.54
C SER A 127 -8.50 -14.68 24.15
N ILE A 128 -7.54 -15.60 24.02
CA ILE A 128 -7.61 -16.91 24.68
C ILE A 128 -7.22 -16.74 26.15
N ASP A 129 -6.20 -15.92 26.41
CA ASP A 129 -5.81 -15.42 27.73
C ASP A 129 -5.14 -14.04 27.62
N ASN A 130 -4.41 -13.59 28.66
CA ASN A 130 -3.72 -12.30 28.68
C ASN A 130 -2.52 -12.19 27.72
N HIS A 131 -1.99 -13.31 27.25
CA HIS A 131 -0.78 -13.40 26.43
C HIS A 131 -1.03 -14.01 25.04
N LEU A 132 -2.10 -14.79 24.89
CA LEU A 132 -2.48 -15.48 23.67
C LEU A 132 -3.69 -14.82 23.01
N LYS A 133 -3.48 -14.44 21.76
CA LYS A 133 -4.51 -13.92 20.87
C LYS A 133 -4.61 -14.81 19.64
N GLN A 134 -5.83 -15.14 19.28
CA GLN A 134 -6.15 -15.87 18.07
C GLN A 134 -6.81 -14.92 17.08
N GLU A 135 -6.26 -14.86 15.87
CA GLU A 135 -6.85 -14.15 14.75
C GLU A 135 -7.63 -15.14 13.88
N ILE A 136 -8.91 -14.85 13.64
CA ILE A 136 -9.69 -15.52 12.60
C ILE A 136 -9.63 -14.62 11.38
N PHE A 137 -9.26 -15.19 10.25
CA PHE A 137 -9.09 -14.44 9.00
C PHE A 137 -9.67 -15.20 7.82
N SER A 138 -10.05 -14.45 6.78
CA SER A 138 -10.24 -14.99 5.44
C SER A 138 -8.99 -14.77 4.60
N GLU A 139 -8.80 -15.63 3.61
CA GLU A 139 -7.61 -15.62 2.76
C GLU A 139 -7.98 -15.43 1.29
N ALA A 140 -7.16 -14.66 0.58
CA ALA A 140 -7.19 -14.54 -0.87
C ALA A 140 -5.75 -14.63 -1.40
N VAL A 141 -5.57 -15.32 -2.53
CA VAL A 141 -4.26 -15.48 -3.18
C VAL A 141 -4.24 -14.79 -4.53
N ILE A 142 -3.08 -14.26 -4.90
CA ILE A 142 -2.83 -13.65 -6.21
C ILE A 142 -1.56 -14.25 -6.80
N SER A 143 -1.63 -14.60 -8.09
CA SER A 143 -0.57 -15.24 -8.89
C SER A 143 -0.23 -16.70 -8.52
N THR A 144 -0.94 -17.30 -7.56
CA THR A 144 -0.83 -18.72 -7.20
C THR A 144 -2.22 -19.33 -6.98
N GLU A 145 -2.30 -20.66 -6.99
CA GLU A 145 -3.54 -21.40 -6.71
C GLU A 145 -3.79 -21.58 -5.21
N ALA A 146 -2.74 -21.46 -4.38
CA ALA A 146 -2.80 -21.63 -2.92
C ALA A 146 -1.80 -20.72 -2.20
N ASP A 147 -1.92 -20.63 -0.86
CA ASP A 147 -0.94 -19.99 0.02
C ASP A 147 0.30 -20.86 0.14
N LEU A 148 1.37 -20.43 -0.54
CA LEU A 148 2.63 -21.14 -0.59
C LEU A 148 3.42 -21.10 0.73
N ILE A 149 3.05 -20.20 1.65
CA ILE A 149 3.61 -20.17 3.00
C ILE A 149 2.98 -21.30 3.81
N ALA A 150 1.65 -21.44 3.74
CA ALA A 150 0.92 -22.50 4.43
C ALA A 150 1.30 -23.89 3.92
N SER A 151 1.55 -24.05 2.61
CA SER A 151 2.02 -25.33 2.04
C SER A 151 3.49 -25.64 2.34
N GLY A 152 4.27 -24.67 2.83
CA GLY A 152 5.69 -24.82 3.09
C GLY A 152 6.59 -24.77 1.84
N GLU A 153 6.01 -24.54 0.66
CA GLU A 153 6.76 -24.36 -0.60
C GLU A 153 7.67 -23.11 -0.55
N VAL A 154 7.25 -22.08 0.19
CA VAL A 154 8.07 -20.90 0.44
C VAL A 154 8.37 -20.77 1.94
N LYS A 155 9.66 -20.58 2.26
CA LYS A 155 10.14 -20.51 3.65
C LYS A 155 9.94 -19.15 4.32
N SER A 156 9.74 -18.08 3.55
CA SER A 156 9.67 -16.71 4.08
C SER A 156 8.91 -15.77 3.15
N ALA A 157 8.22 -14.79 3.74
CA ALA A 157 7.58 -13.70 3.03
C ALA A 157 7.83 -12.35 3.72
N GLN A 158 7.72 -11.27 2.96
CA GLN A 158 7.68 -9.91 3.50
C GLN A 158 6.23 -9.57 3.86
N LEU A 159 6.00 -9.07 5.08
CA LEU A 159 4.67 -8.67 5.56
C LEU A 159 4.44 -7.17 5.32
N LEU A 160 3.35 -6.85 4.65
CA LEU A 160 2.82 -5.51 4.48
C LEU A 160 1.47 -5.40 5.22
N ALA A 161 1.48 -4.74 6.37
CA ALA A 161 0.26 -4.42 7.13
C ALA A 161 -0.47 -3.21 6.49
N ILE A 162 -1.07 -3.42 5.32
CA ILE A 162 -1.54 -2.35 4.43
C ILE A 162 -2.60 -1.44 5.09
N THR A 163 -3.53 -2.00 5.89
CA THR A 163 -4.54 -1.19 6.59
C THR A 163 -3.89 -0.22 7.56
N VAL A 164 -2.95 -0.71 8.39
CA VAL A 164 -2.25 0.12 9.38
C VAL A 164 -1.41 1.19 8.67
N LEU A 165 -0.70 0.81 7.60
CA LEU A 165 0.10 1.73 6.81
C LEU A 165 -0.75 2.84 6.17
N TYR A 166 -1.91 2.49 5.62
CA TYR A 166 -2.82 3.44 4.99
C TYR A 166 -3.45 4.40 6.02
N GLN A 167 -3.88 3.88 7.17
CA GLN A 167 -4.42 4.70 8.26
C GLN A 167 -3.37 5.67 8.81
N ASP A 168 -2.13 5.22 9.02
CA ASP A 168 -1.04 6.09 9.45
C ASP A 168 -0.74 7.17 8.40
N PHE A 169 -0.73 6.80 7.12
CA PHE A 169 -0.60 7.76 6.02
C PHE A 169 -1.70 8.84 6.07
N LEU A 170 -2.98 8.44 6.13
CA LEU A 170 -4.11 9.38 6.16
C LEU A 170 -4.05 10.32 7.36
N ARG A 171 -3.73 9.78 8.54
CA ARG A 171 -3.57 10.55 9.78
C ARG A 171 -2.46 11.59 9.63
N ARG A 172 -1.30 11.21 9.10
CA ARG A 172 -0.15 12.11 8.94
C ARG A 172 -0.43 13.26 7.97
N ILE A 173 -1.18 13.01 6.90
CA ILE A 173 -1.56 14.05 5.93
C ILE A 173 -2.82 14.84 6.34
N GLY A 174 -3.43 14.49 7.48
CA GLY A 174 -4.53 15.25 8.10
C GLY A 174 -5.92 14.98 7.53
N ILE A 175 -6.20 13.75 7.07
CA ILE A 175 -7.53 13.37 6.54
C ILE A 175 -8.11 12.11 7.20
N GLY A 176 -7.44 11.56 8.21
CA GLY A 176 -7.86 10.34 8.93
C GLY A 176 -7.90 10.55 10.43
#